data_AF-F8PRF8-F1
#
_entry.id   AF-F8PRF8-F1
#
_cell.length_a   1.000
_cell.length_b   1.000
_cell.length_c   1.000
_cell.angle_alpha   90.00
_cell.angle_beta   90.00
_cell.angle_gamma   90.00
#
_symmetry.space_group_name_H-M   'P 1'
#
loop_
_entity.id
_entity.type
_entity.pdbx_description
1 polymer ?
#
loop_
_entity_poly.entity_id
_entity_poly.type
_entity_poly.pdbx_seq_one_letter_code
_entity_poly.pdbx_strand_id
1 'polypeptide(L)' 'MPKARGYRYLVAARDDLSLAAEGRALKKASAHNLARFFWEEIICRYGAIGEVVTDNGSEVKGAFEEL' A
#
# COMPACT_ATOMS: atom_id res chain seq x y z
N MET A 1 -1.52 -6.85 14.54
CA MET A 1 -2.19 -5.71 15.23
C MET A 1 -3.46 -6.20 15.91
N PRO A 2 -3.78 -5.72 17.12
CA PRO A 2 -5.10 -5.92 17.72
C PRO A 2 -6.19 -5.40 16.79
N LYS A 3 -7.26 -6.19 16.61
CA LYS A 3 -8.40 -5.76 15.79
C LYS A 3 -9.16 -4.67 16.57
N ALA A 4 -9.33 -3.50 15.95
CA ALA A 4 -10.07 -2.39 16.54
C ALA A 4 -10.93 -1.70 15.49
N ARG A 5 -12.17 -1.34 15.85
CA ARG A 5 -13.08 -0.54 15.00
C ARG A 5 -13.26 -1.09 13.56
N GLY A 6 -13.18 -2.41 13.40
CA GLY A 6 -13.30 -3.10 12.10
C GLY A 6 -12.04 -3.10 11.23
N TYR A 7 -10.94 -2.48 11.67
CA TYR A 7 -9.65 -2.53 10.99
C TYR A 7 -8.94 -3.84 11.33
N ARG A 8 -8.56 -4.57 10.29
CA ARG A 8 -7.98 -5.92 10.41
C ARG A 8 -6.67 -6.09 9.66
N TYR A 9 -6.36 -5.16 8.77
CA TYR A 9 -5.19 -5.21 7.91
C TYR A 9 -4.39 -3.92 8.07
N LEU A 10 -3.09 -4.01 7.82
CA LEU A 10 -2.20 -2.88 7.69
C LEU A 10 -1.52 -3.03 6.33
N VAL A 11 -1.66 -2.03 5.47
CA VAL A 11 -0.77 -1.90 4.32
C VAL A 11 0.40 -1.04 4.74
N ALA A 12 1.59 -1.43 4.32
CA ALA A 12 2.81 -0.67 4.56
C ALA A 12 3.68 -0.72 3.31
N ALA A 13 4.41 0.36 3.06
CA ALA A 13 5.45 0.43 2.04
C ALA A 13 6.68 1.13 2.65
N ARG A 14 7.86 0.73 2.20
CA ARG A 14 9.13 1.29 2.65
C ARG A 14 10.00 1.56 1.42
N ASP A 15 10.59 2.73 1.40
CA ASP A 15 11.64 3.09 0.45
C ASP A 15 12.96 2.46 0.91
N ASP A 16 13.59 1.68 0.02
CA ASP A 16 14.81 0.94 0.33
C ASP A 16 16.06 1.82 0.43
N LEU A 17 16.08 2.98 -0.23
CA LEU A 17 17.18 3.95 -0.18
C LEU A 17 17.10 4.83 1.06
N SER A 18 15.96 5.51 1.24
CA SER A 18 15.79 6.51 2.31
C SER A 18 15.35 5.93 3.64
N LEU A 19 14.84 4.69 3.64
CA LEU A 19 14.19 4.03 4.78
C LEU A 19 12.86 4.69 5.20
N ALA A 20 12.34 5.65 4.42
CA ALA A 20 11.02 6.22 4.67
C ALA A 20 9.96 5.12 4.62
N ALA A 21 9.06 5.11 5.60
CA ALA A 21 8.01 4.11 5.71
C ALA A 21 6.65 4.77 5.87
N GLU A 22 5.69 4.30 5.09
CA GLU A 22 4.29 4.73 5.15
C GLU A 22 3.42 3.53 5.48
N GLY A 23 2.32 3.78 6.20
CA GLY A 23 1.41 2.71 6.58
C GLY A 23 -0.01 3.20 6.82
N ARG A 24 -0.98 2.35 6.46
CA ARG A 24 -2.41 2.66 6.59
C ARG A 24 -3.19 1.45 7.08
N ALA A 25 -4.01 1.66 8.11
CA ALA A 25 -4.93 0.63 8.59
C ALA A 25 -6.09 0.47 7.60
N LEU A 26 -6.41 -0.78 7.24
CA LEU A 26 -7.49 -1.12 6.32
C LEU A 26 -8.53 -2.05 6.99
N LYS A 27 -9.80 -1.84 6.66
CA LYS A 27 -10.90 -2.75 7.03
C LYS A 27 -10.95 -4.00 6.14
N LYS A 28 -10.53 -3.85 4.87
CA LYS A 28 -10.44 -4.90 3.85
C LYS A 28 -9.19 -4.69 2.99
N ALA A 29 -8.37 -5.72 2.81
CA ALA A 29 -7.27 -5.75 1.85
C ALA A 29 -7.85 -6.03 0.45
N SER A 30 -8.21 -4.97 -0.29
CA SER A 30 -8.69 -5.06 -1.67
C SER A 30 -7.80 -4.24 -2.58
N ALA A 31 -7.71 -4.62 -3.86
CA ALA A 31 -6.96 -3.90 -4.90
C ALA A 31 -7.17 -2.39 -4.84
N HIS A 32 -8.41 -1.94 -4.96
CA HIS A 32 -8.79 -0.53 -4.79
C HIS A 32 -8.25 0.17 -3.54
N ASN A 33 -8.24 -0.50 -2.38
CA ASN A 33 -7.74 0.13 -1.15
C ASN A 33 -6.21 0.22 -1.14
N LEU A 34 -5.53 -0.76 -1.76
CA LEU A 34 -4.09 -0.76 -1.93
C LEU A 34 -3.65 0.27 -2.97
N ALA A 35 -4.33 0.33 -4.13
CA ALA A 35 -4.08 1.32 -5.18
C ALA A 35 -4.22 2.75 -4.63
N ARG A 36 -5.31 3.01 -3.90
CA ARG A 36 -5.51 4.31 -3.24
C ARG A 36 -4.43 4.64 -2.21
N PHE A 37 -3.98 3.65 -1.42
CA PHE A 37 -2.85 3.86 -0.51
C PHE A 37 -1.58 4.23 -1.27
N PHE A 38 -1.27 3.48 -2.34
CA PHE A 38 -0.07 3.70 -3.15
C PHE A 38 -0.11 5.06 -3.85
N TRP A 39 -1.25 5.45 -4.40
CA TRP A 39 -1.44 6.76 -5.00
C TRP A 39 -1.27 7.91 -3.99
N GLU A 40 -2.01 7.88 -2.90
CA GLU A 40 -2.09 9.00 -1.95
C GLU A 40 -0.84 9.13 -1.07
N GLU A 41 -0.32 8.01 -0.56
CA GLU A 41 0.77 8.03 0.42
C GLU A 41 2.15 7.84 -0.22
N ILE A 42 2.23 7.29 -1.45
CA ILE A 42 3.51 7.06 -2.13
C ILE A 42 3.67 8.04 -3.30
N ILE A 43 2.87 7.91 -4.36
CA ILE A 43 3.06 8.70 -5.59
C ILE A 43 2.86 10.19 -5.35
N CYS A 44 1.77 10.59 -4.68
CA CYS A 44 1.49 12.01 -4.43
C CYS A 44 2.50 12.68 -3.49
N ARG A 45 3.20 11.90 -2.65
CA ARG A 45 4.18 12.43 -1.69
C ARG A 45 5.61 12.44 -2.21
N TYR A 46 6.03 11.32 -2.80
CA TYR A 46 7.43 11.08 -3.19
C TYR A 46 7.66 11.17 -4.69
N GLY A 47 6.58 11.21 -5.50
CA GLY A 47 6.65 11.25 -6.95
C GLY A 47 6.65 9.86 -7.59
N ALA A 48 7.09 9.80 -8.84
CA ALA A 48 7.13 8.55 -9.61
C ALA A 48 8.14 7.56 -9.01
N ILE A 49 7.71 6.29 -8.89
CA ILE A 49 8.54 5.20 -8.36
C ILE A 49 9.09 4.38 -9.53
N GLY A 50 10.38 4.05 -9.50
CA GLY A 50 11.04 3.30 -10.57
C GLY A 50 10.77 1.79 -10.51
N GLU A 51 10.73 1.22 -9.31
CA GLU A 51 10.47 -0.21 -9.10
C GLU A 51 9.70 -0.40 -7.79
N VAL A 52 8.75 -1.33 -7.80
CA VAL A 52 8.03 -1.75 -6.60
C VAL A 52 8.16 -3.26 -6.46
N VAL A 53 8.60 -3.70 -5.28
CA VAL A 53 8.74 -5.11 -4.94
C VAL A 53 7.67 -5.49 -3.92
N THR A 54 6.84 -6.47 -4.26
CA THR A 54 5.76 -6.97 -3.40
C THR A 54 5.74 -8.50 -3.41
N ASP A 55 4.90 -9.10 -2.57
CA ASP A 55 4.53 -10.49 -2.79
C ASP A 55 3.63 -10.63 -4.03
N ASN A 56 3.29 -11.88 -4.39
CA ASN A 56 2.40 -12.18 -5.51
C ASN A 56 0.92 -12.21 -5.10
N GLY A 57 0.52 -11.37 -4.15
CA GLY A 57 -0.86 -11.24 -3.69
C GLY A 57 -1.78 -10.76 -4.81
N SER A 58 -2.94 -11.41 -4.95
CA SER A 58 -3.92 -11.07 -6.00
C SER A 58 -4.44 -9.63 -5.90
N GLU A 59 -4.57 -9.15 -4.68
CA GLU A 59 -4.97 -7.79 -4.35
C GLU A 59 -3.90 -6.78 -4.74
N VAL A 60 -2.62 -7.15 -4.67
CA VAL A 60 -1.51 -6.29 -5.06
C VAL A 60 -1.45 -6.19 -6.58
N LYS A 61 -1.52 -7.33 -7.27
CA LYS A 61 -1.59 -7.35 -8.73
C LYS A 61 -2.74 -6.49 -9.24
N GLY A 62 -3.94 -6.68 -8.70
CA GLY A 62 -5.10 -5.87 -9.07
C GLY A 62 -4.94 -4.38 -8.74
N ALA A 63 -4.21 -4.03 -7.68
CA ALA A 63 -3.96 -2.63 -7.34
C ALA A 63 -3.10 -1.92 -8.40
N PHE A 64 -2.07 -2.59 -8.92
CA PHE A 64 -1.22 -2.04 -9.98
C PHE A 64 -1.89 -2.02 -11.36
N GLU A 65 -2.97 -2.78 -11.55
CA GLU A 65 -3.83 -2.65 -12.73
C GLU A 65 -4.79 -1.44 -12.64
N GLU A 66 -5.08 -0.94 -11.43
CA GLU A 66 -5.93 0.24 -11.16
C GLU A 66 -5.15 1.58 -11.13
N LEU A 67 -3.81 1.55 -11.05
CA LEU A 67 -2.90 2.71 -10.96
C LEU A 67 -2.57 3.29 -12.33
#